data_AF-A0A1P8UU16-F1
#
_entry.id   AF-A0A1P8UU16-F1
#
_cell.length_a   1.000
_cell.length_b   1.000
_cell.length_c   1.000
_cell.angle_alpha   90.00
_cell.angle_beta   90.00
_cell.angle_gamma   90.00
#
_symmetry.space_group_name_H-M   'P 1'
#
loop_
_entity.id
_entity.type
_entity.pdbx_description
1 polymer ?
#
loop_
_entity_poly.entity_id
_entity_poly.type
_entity_poly.pdbx_seq_one_letter_code
_entity_poly.pdbx_strand_id
1 'polypeptide(L)'
;MQSELKTRRRLLRLTYRRYLEADRAWTLALGEMTRWFPASARPYRASMGNPGSRIRQLYENRARAILQLQAARDKLEVAKRRLAERQRRSTARVVFLTC
;
A
#
# COMPACT_ATOMS: atom_id res chain seq x y z
N MET A 1 -6.86 19.96 -11.59
CA MET A 1 -7.56 18.65 -11.61
C MET A 1 -6.69 17.53 -12.20
N GLN A 2 -6.09 17.68 -13.40
CA GLN A 2 -5.11 16.69 -13.89
C GLN A 2 -3.82 16.62 -13.05
N SER A 3 -3.35 17.76 -12.53
CA SER A 3 -2.23 17.84 -11.58
C SER A 3 -2.48 17.01 -10.31
N GLU A 4 -3.70 17.06 -9.78
CA GLU A 4 -4.12 16.32 -8.59
C GLU A 4 -4.07 14.80 -8.79
N LEU A 5 -4.50 14.30 -9.97
CA LEU A 5 -4.36 12.89 -10.34
C LEU A 5 -2.89 12.49 -10.53
N LYS A 6 -2.06 13.35 -11.11
CA LYS A 6 -0.61 13.13 -11.20
C LYS A 6 0.02 13.00 -9.81
N THR A 7 -0.35 13.87 -8.87
CA THR A 7 0.12 13.81 -7.47
C THR A 7 -0.32 12.50 -6.80
N ARG A 8 -1.59 12.09 -6.95
CA ARG A 8 -2.07 10.81 -6.38
C ARG A 8 -1.40 9.59 -7.00
N ARG A 9 -1.14 9.60 -8.31
CA ARG A 9 -0.33 8.53 -8.96
C ARG A 9 1.11 8.50 -8.46
N ARG A 10 1.71 9.66 -8.16
CA ARG A 10 3.05 9.74 -7.56
C ARG A 10 3.04 9.16 -6.16
N LEU A 11 2.03 9.50 -5.35
CA LEU A 11 1.85 8.93 -4.01
C LEU A 11 1.69 7.42 -4.06
N LEU A 12 0.87 6.89 -4.98
CA LEU A 12 0.70 5.44 -5.16
C LEU A 12 2.02 4.74 -5.51
N ARG A 13 2.83 5.32 -6.40
CA ARG A 13 4.16 4.75 -6.73
C ARG A 13 5.10 4.78 -5.52
N LEU A 14 5.05 5.84 -4.72
CA LEU A 14 5.86 5.95 -3.51
C LEU A 14 5.47 4.90 -2.47
N THR A 15 4.17 4.75 -2.18
CA THR A 15 3.70 3.75 -1.22
C THR A 15 3.96 2.33 -1.70
N TYR A 16 3.88 2.08 -3.01
CA TYR A 16 4.23 0.79 -3.59
C TYR A 16 5.72 0.45 -3.41
N ARG A 17 6.62 1.41 -3.64
CA ARG A 17 8.06 1.22 -3.36
C ARG A 17 8.33 0.90 -1.89
N ARG A 18 7.72 1.67 -0.98
CA ARG A 18 7.85 1.44 0.47
C ARG A 18 7.35 0.06 0.89
N TYR A 19 6.25 -0.41 0.28
CA TYR A 19 5.77 -1.77 0.49
C TYR A 19 6.81 -2.82 0.05
N LEU A 20 7.37 -2.68 -1.16
CA LEU A 20 8.38 -3.62 -1.66
C LEU A 20 9.64 -3.65 -0.79
N GLU A 21 10.08 -2.50 -0.29
CA GLU A 21 11.22 -2.41 0.64
C GLU A 21 10.92 -3.12 1.96
N ALA A 22 9.74 -2.88 2.55
CA ALA A 22 9.32 -3.52 3.79
C ALA A 22 9.13 -5.04 3.65
N ASP A 23 8.56 -5.49 2.53
CA ASP A 23 8.34 -6.91 2.22
C ASP A 23 9.66 -7.66 1.99
N ARG A 24 10.63 -7.03 1.31
CA ARG A 24 11.99 -7.57 1.18
C ARG A 24 12.68 -7.70 2.53
N ALA A 25 12.65 -6.65 3.35
CA ALA A 25 13.28 -6.67 4.66
C ALA A 25 12.69 -7.76 5.57
N TRP A 26 11.37 -7.95 5.53
CA TRP A 26 10.68 -9.03 6.22
C TRP A 26 11.12 -10.42 5.73
N THR A 27 11.11 -10.63 4.41
CA THR A 27 11.49 -11.91 3.80
C THR A 27 12.95 -12.28 4.10
N LEU A 28 13.87 -11.33 4.05
CA LEU A 28 15.27 -11.55 4.39
C LEU A 28 15.44 -11.95 5.86
N ALA A 29 14.78 -11.23 6.77
CA ALA A 29 14.86 -11.52 8.19
C ALA A 29 14.27 -12.90 8.55
N LEU A 30 13.19 -13.32 7.86
CA LEU A 30 12.68 -14.68 7.98
C LEU A 30 13.67 -15.72 7.44
N GLY A 31 14.29 -15.45 6.29
CA GLY A 31 15.32 -16.31 5.71
C GLY A 31 16.51 -16.52 6.65
N GLU A 32 17.03 -15.44 7.23
CA GLU A 32 18.07 -15.50 8.25
C GLU A 32 17.62 -16.32 9.46
N MET A 33 16.43 -16.05 10.02
CA MET A 33 15.88 -16.84 11.12
C MET A 33 15.83 -18.34 10.79
N THR A 34 15.38 -18.71 9.59
CA THR A 34 15.33 -20.12 9.19
C THR A 34 16.71 -20.76 9.03
N ARG A 35 17.75 -19.97 8.74
CA ARG A 35 19.14 -20.45 8.67
C ARG A 35 19.73 -20.72 10.06
N TRP A 36 19.41 -19.88 11.04
CA TRP A 36 19.93 -20.01 12.41
C TRP A 36 19.14 -21.02 13.25
N PHE A 37 17.86 -21.23 12.97
CA PHE A 37 16.99 -22.12 13.74
C PHE A 37 16.39 -23.23 12.84
N PRO A 38 16.89 -24.48 12.92
CA PRO A 38 16.30 -25.59 12.17
C PRO A 38 14.84 -25.81 12.59
N ALA A 39 14.03 -26.44 11.72
CA ALA A 39 12.58 -26.57 11.92
C ALA A 39 12.17 -27.21 13.26
N SER A 40 13.02 -28.08 13.82
CA SER A 40 12.88 -28.75 15.11
C SER A 40 13.22 -27.88 16.34
N ALA A 41 13.97 -26.78 16.14
CA ALA A 41 14.41 -25.87 17.20
C ALA A 41 13.77 -24.49 17.09
N ARG A 42 12.69 -24.34 16.30
CA ARG A 42 11.98 -23.07 16.17
C ARG A 42 11.38 -22.69 17.52
N PRO A 43 11.74 -21.55 18.12
CA PRO A 43 11.00 -21.03 19.26
C PRO A 43 9.56 -20.80 18.80
N TYR A 44 8.66 -21.63 19.34
CA TYR A 44 7.20 -21.66 19.26
C TYR A 44 6.52 -20.80 18.18
N ARG A 45 5.72 -21.45 17.30
CA ARG A 45 4.90 -20.85 16.22
C ARG A 45 4.01 -19.66 16.65
N ALA A 46 3.76 -19.45 17.94
CA ALA A 46 2.98 -18.32 18.46
C ALA A 46 3.83 -17.08 18.83
N SER A 47 5.16 -17.14 18.72
CA SER A 47 6.04 -16.00 18.98
C SER A 47 6.18 -15.12 17.74
N MET A 48 5.12 -14.40 17.37
CA MET A 48 5.34 -13.07 16.80
C MET A 48 6.11 -12.30 17.88
N GLY A 49 7.45 -12.31 17.76
CA GLY A 49 8.40 -12.11 18.85
C GLY A 49 8.04 -10.97 19.80
N ASN A 50 8.47 -11.09 21.06
CA ASN A 50 8.27 -10.13 22.15
C ASN A 50 8.09 -8.69 21.65
N PRO A 51 7.03 -7.94 22.05
CA PRO A 51 6.89 -6.53 21.73
C PRO A 51 8.23 -5.77 21.80
N GLY A 52 8.61 -5.13 20.69
CA GLY A 52 9.91 -4.46 20.55
C GLY A 52 11.00 -5.25 19.82
N SER A 53 10.83 -6.55 19.59
CA SER A 53 11.78 -7.35 18.79
C SER A 53 11.88 -6.81 17.35
N ARG A 54 13.08 -6.90 16.76
CA ARG A 54 13.33 -6.48 15.37
C ARG A 54 12.40 -7.18 14.38
N ILE A 55 12.10 -8.47 14.59
CA ILE A 55 11.15 -9.23 13.77
C ILE A 55 9.74 -8.66 13.88
N ARG A 56 9.25 -8.36 15.09
CA ARG A 56 7.94 -7.73 15.26
C ARG A 56 7.88 -6.35 14.62
N GLN A 57 8.95 -5.55 14.71
CA GLN A 57 9.02 -4.26 14.03
C GLN A 57 8.94 -4.40 12.49
N LEU A 58 9.65 -5.37 11.91
CA LEU A 58 9.58 -5.63 10.46
C LEU A 58 8.19 -6.08 10.03
N TYR A 59 7.54 -6.93 10.80
CA TYR A 59 6.15 -7.34 10.56
C TYR A 59 5.20 -6.13 10.57
N GLU A 60 5.25 -5.32 11.63
CA GLU A 60 4.39 -4.14 11.77
C GLU A 60 4.69 -3.08 10.69
N ASN A 61 5.95 -2.93 10.28
CA ASN A 61 6.33 -2.04 9.18
C ASN A 61 5.73 -2.51 7.86
N ARG A 62 5.80 -3.81 7.57
CA ARG A 62 5.18 -4.41 6.39
C ARG A 62 3.66 -4.23 6.41
N ALA A 63 3.01 -4.53 7.53
CA ALA A 63 1.57 -4.37 7.69
C ALA A 63 1.13 -2.90 7.46
N ARG A 64 1.84 -1.95 8.07
CA ARG A 64 1.59 -0.51 7.86
C ARG A 64 1.79 -0.09 6.41
N ALA A 65 2.82 -0.60 5.72
CA ALA A 65 3.07 -0.28 4.33
C ALA A 65 1.96 -0.79 3.40
N ILE A 66 1.41 -1.99 3.67
CA ILE A 66 0.25 -2.55 2.94
C ILE A 66 -0.97 -1.63 3.11
N LEU A 67 -1.30 -1.24 4.34
CA LEU A 67 -2.44 -0.36 4.62
C LEU A 67 -2.29 1.00 3.91
N GLN A 68 -1.09 1.58 3.91
CA GLN A 68 -0.82 2.83 3.20
C GLN A 68 -0.96 2.69 1.68
N LEU A 69 -0.53 1.57 1.12
CA LEU A 69 -0.67 1.28 -0.31
C LEU A 69 -2.16 1.14 -0.70
N GLN A 70 -2.93 0.39 0.08
CA GLN A 70 -4.38 0.24 -0.12
C GLN A 70 -5.09 1.59 -0.06
N ALA A 71 -4.85 2.38 0.99
CA ALA A 71 -5.43 3.71 1.12
C ALA A 71 -5.05 4.65 -0.04
N ALA A 72 -3.82 4.58 -0.54
CA ALA A 72 -3.41 5.37 -1.71
C ALA A 72 -4.14 4.96 -2.99
N ARG A 73 -4.36 3.65 -3.18
CA ARG A 73 -5.12 3.11 -4.31
C ARG A 73 -6.57 3.57 -4.25
N ASP A 74 -7.23 3.44 -3.10
CA ASP A 74 -8.63 3.84 -2.94
C ASP A 74 -8.83 5.33 -3.20
N LYS A 75 -7.92 6.17 -2.67
CA LYS A 75 -7.95 7.63 -2.93
C LYS A 75 -7.79 7.96 -4.41
N LEU A 76 -6.98 7.20 -5.15
CA LEU A 76 -6.83 7.39 -6.59
C LEU A 76 -8.11 7.00 -7.32
N GLU A 77 -8.73 5.89 -6.97
CA GLU A 77 -9.98 5.42 -7.61
C GLU A 77 -11.16 6.37 -7.34
N VAL A 78 -11.30 6.86 -6.10
CA VAL A 78 -12.29 7.90 -5.78
C VAL A 78 -12.05 9.16 -6.61
N ALA A 79 -10.80 9.60 -6.76
CA ALA A 79 -10.48 10.77 -7.57
C ALA A 79 -10.81 10.57 -9.07
N LYS A 80 -10.57 9.36 -9.62
CA LYS A 80 -10.96 9.01 -10.99
C LYS A 80 -12.48 9.05 -11.17
N ARG A 81 -13.24 8.44 -10.25
CA ARG A 81 -14.71 8.44 -10.28
C ARG A 81 -15.29 9.86 -10.27
N ARG A 82 -14.79 10.71 -9.37
CA ARG A 82 -15.18 12.14 -9.31
C ARG A 82 -14.89 12.89 -10.61
N LEU A 83 -13.75 12.60 -11.25
CA LEU A 83 -13.42 13.21 -12.54
C LEU A 83 -14.40 12.76 -13.65
N ALA A 84 -14.69 11.46 -13.73
CA ALA A 84 -15.61 10.91 -14.72
C ALA A 84 -17.05 11.43 -14.52
N GLU A 85 -17.51 11.58 -13.29
CA GLU A 85 -18.80 12.22 -12.97
C GLU A 85 -18.86 13.68 -13.43
N ARG A 86 -17.79 14.46 -13.18
CA ARG A 86 -17.72 15.85 -13.65
C ARG A 86 -17.73 15.94 -15.17
N GLN A 87 -16.97 15.09 -15.86
CA GLN A 87 -16.95 15.04 -17.33
C GLN A 87 -18.34 14.74 -17.90
N ARG A 88 -19.05 13.75 -17.33
CA ARG A 88 -20.43 13.44 -17.72
C ARG A 88 -21.37 14.64 -17.51
N ARG A 89 -21.26 15.34 -16.38
CA ARG A 89 -22.07 16.55 -16.11
C ARG A 89 -21.74 17.71 -17.05
N SER A 90 -20.47 17.95 -17.37
CA SER A 90 -20.09 19.01 -18.32
C SER A 90 -20.58 18.70 -19.74
N THR A 91 -20.45 17.45 -20.19
CA THR A 91 -20.94 17.05 -21.52
C THR A 91 -22.46 17.17 -21.60
N ALA A 92 -23.19 16.71 -20.57
CA ALA A 92 -24.64 16.88 -20.52
C ALA A 92 -25.05 18.36 -20.60
N ARG A 93 -24.36 19.24 -19.86
CA ARG A 93 -24.65 20.69 -19.87
C ARG A 93 -24.40 21.35 -21.22
N VAL A 94 -23.39 20.90 -21.97
CA VAL A 94 -23.12 21.40 -23.33
C VAL A 94 -24.24 20.97 -24.28
N VAL A 95 -24.72 19.73 -24.19
CA VAL A 95 -25.82 19.22 -25.04
C VAL A 95 -27.13 20.00 -24.79
N PHE A 96 -27.41 20.38 -23.55
CA PHE A 96 -28.62 21.17 -23.22
C PHE A 96 -28.56 22.65 -23.66
N LEU A 97 -27.38 23.18 -24.02
CA LEU A 97 -27.24 24.58 -24.46
C LEU A 97 -27.24 24.74 -25.99
N THR A 98 -27.23 23.62 -26.73
CA THR A 98 -27.18 23.58 -28.19
C THR A 98 -28.50 23.13 -28.83
N CYS A 99 -29.58 23.01 -28.05
CA CYS A 99 -30.93 22.65 -28.50
C CYS A 99 -31.87 23.86 -28.42
#